data_AF-A0A0M5JNP5-F1
#
_entry.id   AF-A0A0M5JNP5-F1
#
_cell.length_a   1.000
_cell.length_b   1.000
_cell.length_c   1.000
_cell.angle_alpha   90.00
_cell.angle_beta   90.00
_cell.angle_gamma   90.00
#
_symmetry.space_group_name_H-M   'P 1'
#
loop_
_entity.id
_entity.type
_entity.pdbx_description
1 polymer ?
#
loop_
_entity_poly.entity_id
_entity_poly.type
_entity_poly.pdbx_seq_one_letter_code
_entity_poly.pdbx_strand_id
1 'polypeptide(L)'
;MFENTKQIIERIGETDQLYLTNNTPELALERADLRLQLVVFSNSRQEQIHFLQEAIVLLEQARIEYEEMPMRVYLDLSIQLAKAYMMYFDISKEVRFALITQQILKPLNQHAHSDIYFLLAYASISKNEIALTRHWLIKYSKTSDFDLELLQMHPAFKNIRQDPWFVELLQTKFH
;
A
#
# COMPACT_ATOMS: atom_id res chain seq x y z
N MET A 1 -4.31 -21.51 -8.33
CA MET A 1 -4.69 -20.72 -7.13
C MET A 1 -4.29 -21.46 -5.86
N PHE A 2 -4.80 -22.68 -5.60
CA PHE A 2 -4.43 -23.47 -4.41
C PHE A 2 -2.93 -23.77 -4.24
N GLU A 3 -2.20 -24.12 -5.31
CA GLU A 3 -0.75 -24.36 -5.22
C GLU A 3 0.03 -23.11 -4.78
N ASN A 4 -0.41 -21.93 -5.23
CA ASN A 4 0.21 -20.65 -4.86
C ASN A 4 -0.04 -20.34 -3.37
N THR A 5 -1.26 -20.58 -2.87
CA THR A 5 -1.58 -20.41 -1.44
C THR A 5 -0.77 -21.36 -0.55
N LYS A 6 -0.58 -22.61 -0.96
CA LYS A 6 0.24 -23.58 -0.20
C LYS A 6 1.69 -23.12 -0.09
N GLN A 7 2.29 -22.68 -1.19
CA GLN A 7 3.66 -22.15 -1.21
C GLN A 7 3.81 -20.92 -0.30
N ILE A 8 2.82 -20.03 -0.28
CA ILE A 8 2.83 -18.86 0.61
C ILE A 8 2.79 -19.28 2.08
N ILE A 9 1.93 -20.24 2.44
CA ILE A 9 1.84 -20.73 3.83
C ILE A 9 3.16 -21.39 4.26
N GLU A 10 3.75 -22.22 3.41
CA GLU A 10 5.06 -22.83 3.65
C GLU A 10 6.13 -21.73 3.88
N ARG A 11 6.15 -20.71 3.02
CA ARG A 11 7.09 -19.58 3.14
C ARG A 11 6.86 -18.72 4.39
N ILE A 12 5.61 -18.56 4.83
CA ILE A 12 5.30 -17.92 6.11
C ILE A 12 5.93 -18.73 7.26
N GLY A 13 5.78 -20.05 7.26
CA GLY A 13 6.39 -20.91 8.28
C GLY A 13 7.93 -20.79 8.32
N GLU A 14 8.57 -20.77 7.14
CA GLU A 14 10.02 -20.57 7.03
C GLU A 14 10.46 -19.22 7.58
N THR A 15 9.78 -18.14 7.18
CA THR A 15 10.15 -16.77 7.57
C THR A 15 9.86 -16.48 9.04
N ASP A 16 8.83 -17.10 9.62
CA ASP A 16 8.56 -17.06 11.06
C ASP A 16 9.63 -17.80 11.87
N GLN A 17 10.18 -18.90 11.34
CA GLN A 17 11.31 -19.58 11.96
C GLN A 17 12.61 -18.77 11.86
N LEU A 18 12.84 -18.11 10.71
CA LEU A 18 13.99 -17.22 10.51
C LEU A 18 13.97 -16.04 11.49
N TYR A 19 12.80 -15.48 11.79
CA TYR A 19 12.65 -14.37 12.74
C TYR A 19 13.27 -14.66 14.10
N LEU A 20 13.21 -15.91 14.58
CA LEU A 20 13.77 -16.32 15.87
C LEU A 20 15.31 -16.31 15.91
N THR A 21 15.97 -16.28 14.75
CA THR A 21 17.43 -16.45 14.65
C THR A 21 18.13 -15.31 13.94
N ASN A 22 17.43 -14.60 13.05
CA ASN A 22 17.96 -13.49 12.27
C ASN A 22 16.84 -12.49 11.93
N ASN A 23 16.44 -11.69 12.91
CA ASN A 23 15.43 -10.66 12.73
C ASN A 23 16.03 -9.45 12.00
N THR A 24 15.53 -9.13 10.81
CA THR A 24 15.91 -7.92 10.07
C THR A 24 14.67 -7.18 9.55
N PRO A 25 14.78 -5.86 9.28
CA PRO A 25 13.69 -5.10 8.69
C PRO A 25 13.18 -5.68 7.36
N GLU A 26 14.08 -6.23 6.54
CA GLU A 26 13.76 -6.88 5.26
C GLU A 26 12.99 -8.18 5.46
N LEU A 27 13.34 -8.96 6.49
CA LEU A 27 12.57 -10.14 6.84
C LEU A 27 11.16 -9.76 7.29
N ALA A 28 11.00 -8.68 8.05
CA ALA A 28 9.68 -8.19 8.43
C ALA A 28 8.84 -7.74 7.22
N LEU A 29 9.46 -7.10 6.23
CA LEU A 29 8.83 -6.78 4.95
C LEU A 29 8.30 -8.02 4.23
N GLU A 30 9.14 -9.04 4.08
CA GLU A 30 8.76 -10.30 3.43
C GLU A 30 7.61 -10.98 4.19
N ARG A 31 7.73 -11.09 5.52
CA ARG A 31 6.70 -11.70 6.39
C ARG A 31 5.36 -11.00 6.25
N ALA A 32 5.35 -9.67 6.19
CA ALA A 32 4.13 -8.90 6.02
C ALA A 32 3.56 -9.04 4.60
N ASP A 33 4.40 -9.02 3.56
CA ASP A 33 3.96 -9.17 2.18
C ASP A 33 3.26 -10.52 1.95
N LEU A 34 3.82 -11.62 2.46
CA LEU A 34 3.20 -12.95 2.38
C LEU A 34 1.79 -12.97 2.99
N ARG A 35 1.59 -12.29 4.12
CA ARG A 35 0.28 -12.16 4.77
C ARG A 35 -0.68 -11.32 3.93
N LEU A 36 -0.21 -10.22 3.33
CA LEU A 36 -1.01 -9.41 2.41
C LEU A 36 -1.41 -10.19 1.14
N GLN A 37 -0.55 -11.08 0.64
CA GLN A 37 -0.92 -11.99 -0.44
C GLN A 37 -2.07 -12.93 -0.03
N LEU A 38 -2.05 -13.47 1.20
CA LEU A 38 -3.17 -14.26 1.72
C LEU A 38 -4.48 -13.47 1.84
N VAL A 39 -4.43 -12.16 2.13
CA VAL A 39 -5.61 -11.29 2.10
C VAL A 39 -6.24 -11.27 0.71
N VAL A 40 -5.42 -11.19 -0.35
CA VAL A 40 -5.90 -11.18 -1.75
C VAL A 40 -6.50 -12.53 -2.15
N PHE A 41 -5.95 -13.64 -1.65
CA PHE A 41 -6.44 -14.99 -1.99
C PHE A 41 -7.65 -15.46 -1.16
N SER A 42 -7.83 -14.93 0.06
CA SER A 42 -8.93 -15.35 0.91
C SER A 42 -10.28 -14.80 0.41
N ASN A 43 -11.30 -15.65 0.47
CA ASN A 43 -12.70 -15.28 0.22
C ASN A 43 -13.47 -14.99 1.53
N SER A 44 -12.82 -15.13 2.69
CA SER A 44 -13.43 -14.91 3.99
C SER A 44 -13.02 -13.55 4.54
N ARG A 45 -13.99 -12.67 4.76
CA ARG A 45 -13.74 -11.35 5.37
C ARG A 45 -13.02 -11.45 6.71
N GLN A 46 -13.31 -12.48 7.51
CA GLN A 46 -12.67 -12.68 8.80
C GLN A 46 -11.18 -13.06 8.65
N GLU A 47 -10.86 -13.95 7.72
CA GLU A 47 -9.47 -14.33 7.44
C GLU A 47 -8.68 -13.15 6.85
N GLN A 48 -9.28 -12.43 5.90
CA GLN A 48 -8.69 -11.21 5.33
C GLN A 48 -8.32 -10.21 6.44
N ILE A 49 -9.24 -9.94 7.37
CA ILE A 49 -8.98 -9.04 8.49
C ILE A 49 -7.88 -9.59 9.41
N HIS A 50 -7.87 -10.90 9.67
CA HIS A 50 -6.84 -11.53 10.49
C HIS A 50 -5.44 -11.36 9.88
N PHE A 51 -5.25 -11.74 8.62
CA PHE A 51 -3.97 -11.59 7.93
C PHE A 51 -3.54 -10.13 7.79
N LEU A 52 -4.49 -9.20 7.59
CA LEU A 52 -4.20 -7.76 7.60
C LEU A 52 -3.67 -7.29 8.95
N GLN A 53 -4.28 -7.73 10.05
CA GLN A 53 -3.83 -7.36 11.40
C GLN A 53 -2.42 -7.88 11.66
N GLU A 54 -2.13 -9.12 11.29
CA GLU A 54 -0.77 -9.67 11.41
C GLU A 54 0.23 -8.87 10.59
N ALA A 55 -0.06 -8.58 9.32
CA ALA A 55 0.82 -7.79 8.46
C ALA A 55 1.06 -6.37 9.03
N ILE A 56 0.02 -5.70 9.51
CA ILE A 56 0.12 -4.36 10.10
C ILE A 56 1.03 -4.39 11.33
N VAL A 57 0.84 -5.34 12.25
CA VAL A 57 1.66 -5.44 13.46
C VAL A 57 3.13 -5.65 13.11
N LEU A 58 3.43 -6.53 12.15
CA LEU A 58 4.81 -6.77 11.69
C LEU A 58 5.46 -5.50 11.13
N LEU A 59 4.73 -4.76 10.30
CA LEU A 59 5.23 -3.54 9.66
C LEU A 59 5.38 -2.38 10.65
N GLU A 60 4.43 -2.22 11.59
CA GLU A 60 4.51 -1.20 12.63
C GLU A 60 5.69 -1.46 13.56
N GLN A 61 5.84 -2.70 14.04
CA GLN A 61 6.94 -3.10 14.90
C GLN A 61 8.29 -2.89 14.19
N ALA A 62 8.42 -3.35 12.96
CA ALA A 62 9.68 -3.22 12.21
C ALA A 62 10.08 -1.76 11.98
N ARG A 63 9.14 -0.81 11.88
CA ARG A 63 9.47 0.61 11.72
C ARG A 63 10.06 1.27 12.97
N ILE A 64 9.97 0.62 14.14
CA ILE A 64 10.41 1.20 15.43
C ILE A 64 11.39 0.31 16.20
N GLU A 65 11.46 -0.99 15.91
CA GLU A 65 12.28 -1.96 16.64
C GLU A 65 13.79 -1.80 16.40
N TYR A 66 14.18 -1.22 15.26
CA TYR A 66 15.58 -1.10 14.85
C TYR A 66 16.11 0.32 15.03
N GLU A 67 17.20 0.45 15.80
CA GLU A 67 17.85 1.75 16.07
C GLU A 67 18.45 2.38 14.80
N GLU A 68 19.02 1.57 13.91
CA GLU A 68 19.55 2.00 12.62
C GLU A 68 18.88 1.21 11.48
N MET A 69 18.32 1.92 10.51
CA MET A 69 17.69 1.32 9.34
C MET A 69 18.02 2.12 8.07
N PRO A 70 18.39 1.46 6.96
CA PRO A 70 18.54 2.14 5.68
C PRO A 70 17.25 2.86 5.28
N MET A 71 17.34 4.13 4.86
CA MET A 71 16.17 4.93 4.52
C MET A 71 15.28 4.28 3.44
N ARG A 72 15.89 3.54 2.50
CA ARG A 72 15.15 2.76 1.50
C ARG A 72 14.21 1.74 2.16
N VAL A 73 14.71 0.97 3.13
CA VAL A 73 13.93 -0.06 3.81
C VAL A 73 12.83 0.55 4.67
N TYR A 74 13.11 1.71 5.29
CA TYR A 74 12.09 2.48 6.01
C TYR A 74 10.95 2.96 5.09
N LEU A 75 11.28 3.40 3.87
CA LEU A 75 10.30 3.78 2.87
C LEU A 75 9.47 2.56 2.44
N ASP A 76 10.12 1.44 2.14
CA ASP A 76 9.45 0.20 1.74
C ASP A 76 8.47 -0.27 2.83
N LEU A 77 8.88 -0.26 4.10
CA LEU A 77 8.01 -0.58 5.25
C LEU A 77 6.82 0.37 5.37
N SER A 78 7.07 1.67 5.20
CA SER A 78 6.03 2.69 5.31
C SER A 78 5.01 2.61 4.17
N ILE A 79 5.47 2.32 2.95
CA ILE A 79 4.62 2.11 1.78
C ILE A 79 3.80 0.82 1.95
N GLN A 80 4.41 -0.28 2.37
CA GLN A 80 3.70 -1.54 2.59
C GLN A 80 2.66 -1.41 3.71
N LEU A 81 2.97 -0.68 4.78
CA LEU A 81 2.02 -0.41 5.87
C LEU A 81 0.83 0.42 5.38
N ALA A 82 1.09 1.44 4.58
CA ALA A 82 0.04 2.23 3.94
C ALA A 82 -0.83 1.40 3.00
N LYS A 83 -0.24 0.48 2.21
CA LYS A 83 -0.99 -0.48 1.37
C LYS A 83 -1.90 -1.36 2.24
N ALA A 84 -1.38 -1.92 3.33
CA ALA A 84 -2.16 -2.73 4.26
C ALA A 84 -3.37 -1.97 4.83
N TYR A 85 -3.19 -0.71 5.24
CA TYR A 85 -4.30 0.12 5.70
C TYR A 85 -5.31 0.44 4.60
N MET A 86 -4.88 0.68 3.36
CA MET A 86 -5.82 0.87 2.25
C MET A 86 -6.60 -0.41 1.91
N MET A 87 -6.00 -1.59 2.03
CA MET A 87 -6.71 -2.86 1.92
C MET A 87 -7.73 -3.03 3.06
N TYR A 88 -7.37 -2.62 4.28
CA TYR A 88 -8.29 -2.61 5.42
C TYR A 88 -9.46 -1.64 5.17
N PHE A 89 -9.17 -0.45 4.64
CA PHE A 89 -10.21 0.46 4.18
C PHE A 89 -11.11 -0.21 3.14
N ASP A 90 -10.56 -0.97 2.20
CA ASP A 90 -11.36 -1.62 1.17
C ASP A 90 -12.37 -2.64 1.71
N ILE A 91 -12.02 -3.32 2.79
CA ILE A 91 -12.88 -4.34 3.43
C ILE A 91 -13.87 -3.74 4.44
N SER A 92 -13.44 -2.71 5.16
CA SER A 92 -14.22 -2.12 6.27
C SER A 92 -14.99 -0.86 5.88
N LYS A 93 -14.51 -0.15 4.86
CA LYS A 93 -14.91 1.21 4.45
C LYS A 93 -14.80 2.26 5.57
N GLU A 94 -13.99 1.98 6.59
CA GLU A 94 -13.75 2.91 7.69
C GLU A 94 -12.71 3.97 7.30
N VAL A 95 -13.15 5.23 7.19
CA VAL A 95 -12.35 6.37 6.74
C VAL A 95 -11.06 6.58 7.55
N ARG A 96 -11.01 6.14 8.81
CA ARG A 96 -9.82 6.22 9.68
C ARG A 96 -8.59 5.57 9.03
N PHE A 97 -8.75 4.49 8.27
CA PHE A 97 -7.62 3.82 7.65
C PHE A 97 -7.02 4.64 6.50
N ALA A 98 -7.84 5.35 5.73
CA ALA A 98 -7.36 6.32 4.75
C ALA A 98 -6.66 7.51 5.44
N LEU A 99 -7.14 7.94 6.61
CA LEU A 99 -6.46 8.97 7.41
C LEU A 99 -5.07 8.50 7.88
N ILE A 100 -4.97 7.28 8.40
CA ILE A 100 -3.70 6.68 8.84
C ILE A 100 -2.71 6.59 7.67
N THR A 101 -3.16 6.13 6.49
CA THR A 101 -2.35 6.11 5.27
C THR A 101 -1.76 7.50 4.96
N GLN A 102 -2.56 8.56 5.04
CA GLN A 102 -2.05 9.92 4.85
C GLN A 102 -1.05 10.34 5.92
N GLN A 103 -1.28 9.99 7.18
CA GLN A 103 -0.38 10.33 8.29
C GLN A 103 0.98 9.66 8.13
N ILE A 104 1.02 8.42 7.62
CA ILE A 104 2.25 7.69 7.34
C ILE A 104 3.00 8.31 6.15
N LEU A 105 2.29 8.59 5.05
CA LEU A 105 2.94 8.89 3.77
C LEU A 105 3.20 10.37 3.51
N LYS A 106 2.41 11.30 4.09
CA LYS A 106 2.61 12.74 3.87
C LYS A 106 4.02 13.21 4.26
N PRO A 107 4.60 12.81 5.42
CA PRO A 107 5.98 13.18 5.77
C PRO A 107 7.03 12.66 4.78
N LEU A 108 6.73 11.60 4.03
CA LEU A 108 7.66 10.91 3.13
C LEU A 108 7.55 11.38 1.67
N ASN A 109 6.67 12.35 1.38
CA ASN A 109 6.39 12.79 0.01
C ASN A 109 7.62 13.39 -0.73
N GLN A 110 8.61 13.86 0.02
CA GLN A 110 9.84 14.45 -0.51
C GLN A 110 10.74 13.42 -1.23
N HIS A 111 10.53 12.13 -0.98
CA HIS A 111 11.30 11.05 -1.62
C HIS A 111 10.86 10.76 -3.06
N ALA A 112 9.87 11.49 -3.59
CA ALA A 112 9.42 11.41 -4.98
C ALA A 112 9.06 10.00 -5.48
N HIS A 113 8.67 9.11 -4.57
CA HIS A 113 8.33 7.73 -4.88
C HIS A 113 6.92 7.62 -5.48
N SER A 114 6.78 6.88 -6.58
CA SER A 114 5.52 6.69 -7.32
C SER A 114 4.38 6.18 -6.42
N ASP A 115 4.61 5.08 -5.70
CA ASP A 115 3.64 4.50 -4.76
C ASP A 115 3.16 5.47 -3.67
N ILE A 116 4.03 6.35 -3.18
CA ILE A 116 3.65 7.33 -2.15
C ILE A 116 2.59 8.27 -2.71
N TYR A 117 2.81 8.80 -3.91
CA TYR A 117 1.84 9.70 -4.54
C TYR A 117 0.55 8.98 -4.92
N PHE A 118 0.63 7.76 -5.43
CA PHE A 118 -0.55 6.96 -5.75
C PHE A 118 -1.41 6.69 -4.51
N LEU A 119 -0.80 6.18 -3.43
CA LEU A 119 -1.50 5.87 -2.19
C LEU A 119 -2.04 7.11 -1.49
N LEU A 120 -1.34 8.25 -1.56
CA LEU A 120 -1.86 9.53 -1.07
C LEU A 120 -3.07 10.01 -1.88
N ALA A 121 -3.05 9.87 -3.20
CA ALA A 121 -4.21 10.15 -4.05
C ALA A 121 -5.38 9.23 -3.70
N TYR A 122 -5.11 7.93 -3.56
CA TYR A 122 -6.10 6.93 -3.20
C TYR A 122 -6.74 7.24 -1.82
N ALA A 123 -5.93 7.50 -0.80
CA ALA A 123 -6.43 7.87 0.52
C ALA A 123 -7.21 9.19 0.50
N SER A 124 -6.79 10.18 -0.28
CA SER A 124 -7.52 11.45 -0.43
C SER A 124 -8.88 11.28 -1.10
N ILE A 125 -8.99 10.49 -2.18
CA ILE A 125 -10.29 10.30 -2.85
C ILE A 125 -11.26 9.51 -1.97
N SER A 126 -10.75 8.54 -1.21
CA SER A 126 -11.52 7.78 -0.21
C SER A 126 -12.07 8.66 0.93
N LYS A 127 -11.49 9.84 1.12
CA LYS A 127 -11.95 10.87 2.07
C LYS A 127 -12.74 12.00 1.39
N ASN A 128 -13.08 11.87 0.10
CA ASN A 128 -13.71 12.91 -0.74
C ASN A 128 -12.90 14.21 -0.86
N GLU A 129 -11.57 14.14 -0.73
CA GLU A 129 -10.68 15.31 -0.83
C GLU A 129 -10.21 15.52 -2.29
N ILE A 130 -11.09 16.03 -3.16
CA ILE A 130 -10.80 16.13 -4.62
C ILE A 130 -9.56 16.98 -4.93
N ALA A 131 -9.39 18.12 -4.27
CA ALA A 131 -8.24 19.00 -4.52
C ALA A 131 -6.91 18.30 -4.19
N LEU A 132 -6.85 17.56 -3.07
CA LEU A 132 -5.66 16.78 -2.70
C LEU A 132 -5.47 15.58 -3.62
N THR A 133 -6.55 14.90 -4.00
CA THR A 133 -6.50 13.81 -4.99
C THR A 133 -5.82 14.28 -6.28
N ARG A 134 -6.28 15.41 -6.84
CA ARG A 134 -5.68 16.03 -8.03
C ARG A 134 -4.21 16.39 -7.80
N HIS A 135 -3.88 17.00 -6.67
CA HIS A 135 -2.49 17.35 -6.33
C HIS A 135 -1.56 16.13 -6.38
N TRP A 136 -1.96 15.04 -5.75
CA TRP A 136 -1.15 13.81 -5.70
C TRP A 136 -1.08 13.11 -7.04
N LEU A 137 -2.17 13.05 -7.80
CA LEU A 137 -2.15 12.43 -9.14
C LEU A 137 -1.30 13.21 -10.15
N ILE A 138 -1.24 14.54 -10.05
CA ILE A 138 -0.33 15.36 -10.87
C ILE A 138 1.14 15.08 -10.52
N LYS A 139 1.46 14.81 -9.24
CA LYS A 139 2.81 14.40 -8.84
C LYS A 139 3.12 12.99 -9.31
N TYR A 140 2.19 12.06 -9.11
CA TYR A 140 2.29 10.68 -9.57
C TYR A 140 2.58 10.58 -11.07
N SER A 141 1.86 11.35 -11.89
CA SER A 141 2.06 11.35 -13.34
C SER A 141 3.42 11.87 -13.81
N LYS A 142 4.19 12.51 -12.95
CA LYS A 142 5.55 13.00 -13.26
C LYS A 142 6.66 12.03 -12.85
N THR A 143 6.32 10.93 -12.19
CA THR A 143 7.31 9.92 -11.77
C THR A 143 7.70 9.02 -12.95
N SER A 144 8.87 8.40 -12.87
CA SER A 144 9.35 7.43 -13.89
C SER A 144 8.49 6.17 -13.91
N ASP A 145 7.98 5.76 -12.75
CA ASP A 145 7.22 4.52 -12.56
C ASP A 145 5.71 4.81 -12.58
N PHE A 146 5.29 5.78 -13.40
CA PHE A 146 3.89 6.08 -13.59
C PHE A 146 3.20 4.93 -14.33
N ASP A 147 2.15 4.37 -13.72
CA ASP A 147 1.34 3.31 -14.30
C ASP A 147 -0.03 3.85 -14.70
N LEU A 148 -0.20 4.03 -16.01
CA LEU A 148 -1.44 4.51 -16.61
C LEU A 148 -2.58 3.52 -16.45
N GLU A 149 -2.31 2.22 -16.60
CA GLU A 149 -3.32 1.17 -16.53
C GLU A 149 -3.85 1.08 -15.10
N LEU A 150 -2.96 1.10 -14.11
CA LEU A 150 -3.34 1.16 -12.70
C LEU A 150 -4.25 2.35 -12.43
N LEU A 151 -3.86 3.57 -12.84
CA LEU A 151 -4.67 4.76 -12.61
C LEU A 151 -6.04 4.69 -13.27
N GLN A 152 -6.11 4.19 -14.51
CA GLN A 152 -7.36 4.05 -15.26
C GLN A 152 -8.27 2.98 -14.68
N MET A 153 -7.72 1.86 -14.19
CA MET A 153 -8.50 0.72 -13.74
C MET A 153 -8.89 0.80 -12.27
N HIS A 154 -8.13 1.53 -11.44
CA HIS A 154 -8.35 1.55 -10.00
C HIS A 154 -9.78 2.06 -9.65
N PRO A 155 -10.54 1.30 -8.84
CA PRO A 155 -11.95 1.57 -8.60
C PRO A 155 -12.20 2.88 -7.84
N ALA A 156 -11.26 3.29 -6.98
CA ALA A 156 -11.40 4.51 -6.17
C ALA A 156 -11.56 5.79 -7.00
N PHE A 157 -11.02 5.82 -8.23
CA PHE A 157 -11.09 6.98 -9.10
C PHE A 157 -12.28 6.96 -10.06
N LYS A 158 -13.15 5.94 -10.00
CA LYS A 158 -14.29 5.79 -10.92
C LYS A 158 -15.14 7.06 -11.02
N ASN A 159 -15.40 7.72 -9.90
CA ASN A 159 -16.26 8.90 -9.83
C ASN A 159 -15.65 10.16 -10.45
N ILE A 160 -14.32 10.21 -10.60
CA ILE A 160 -13.61 11.37 -11.17
C ILE A 160 -13.13 11.11 -12.61
N ARG A 161 -13.37 9.92 -13.18
CA ARG A 161 -12.90 9.57 -14.54
C ARG A 161 -13.44 10.49 -15.62
N GLN A 162 -14.62 11.06 -15.41
CA GLN A 162 -15.27 11.98 -16.35
C GLN A 162 -14.94 13.45 -16.09
N ASP A 163 -14.22 13.76 -15.01
CA ASP A 163 -13.85 15.13 -14.72
C ASP A 163 -12.86 15.62 -15.79
N PRO A 164 -13.03 16.83 -16.35
CA PRO A 164 -12.18 17.35 -17.41
C PRO A 164 -10.68 17.32 -17.06
N TRP A 165 -10.35 17.64 -15.81
CA TRP A 165 -8.96 17.65 -15.34
C TRP A 165 -8.34 16.24 -15.28
N PHE A 166 -9.14 15.20 -15.01
CA PHE A 166 -8.66 13.82 -14.93
C PHE A 166 -8.48 13.26 -16.35
N VAL A 167 -9.41 13.57 -17.26
CA VAL A 167 -9.27 13.23 -18.68
C VAL A 167 -8.01 13.86 -19.28
N GLU A 168 -7.76 15.14 -19.00
CA GLU A 168 -6.55 15.85 -19.43
C GLU A 168 -5.27 15.21 -18.86
N LEU A 169 -5.29 14.81 -17.59
CA LEU A 169 -4.18 14.10 -16.94
C LEU A 169 -3.85 12.78 -17.63
N LEU A 170 -4.86 12.04 -18.11
CA LEU A 170 -4.66 10.79 -18.84
C LEU A 170 -4.18 11.03 -20.28
N GLN A 171 -4.70 12.05 -20.96
CA GLN A 171 -4.38 12.37 -22.36
C GLN A 171 -2.94 12.87 -22.54
N THR A 172 -2.43 13.65 -21.58
CA THR A 172 -1.06 14.17 -21.59
C THR A 172 0.04 13.10 -21.54
N LYS A 173 -0.33 11.81 -21.45
CA LYS A 173 0.57 10.66 -21.41
C LYS A 173 0.48 9.71 -22.60
N PHE A 174 -0.43 9.98 -23.54
CA PHE A 174 -0.48 9.30 -24.85
C PHE A 174 0.37 10.02 -25.93
N HIS A 175 1.11 11.07 -25.55
CA HIS A 175 1.94 11.89 -26.45
C HIS A 175 3.39 11.92 -26.00
#